data_AF-A0A5Q5BFE0-F1
#
_entry.id   AF-A0A5Q5BFE0-F1
#
_cell.length_a   1.000
_cell.length_b   1.000
_cell.length_c   1.000
_cell.angle_alpha   90.00
_cell.angle_beta   90.00
_cell.angle_gamma   90.00
#
_symmetry.space_group_name_H-M   'P 1'
#
loop_
_entity.id
_entity.type
_entity.pdbx_description
1 polymer ?
#
loop_
_entity_poly.entity_id
_entity_poly.type
_entity_poly.pdbx_seq_one_letter_code
_entity_poly.pdbx_strand_id
1 'polypeptide(L)'
;MRGGALPKRIVDVPVHVDESALLQRGWHAVEARARVTTDTWSNVAVSLTLEFLQDHWTSRFVDPRLWVSPVVLEVSSKTQGETIYVASSHWDIDSVGGRAVRDSISGTISYSDFPIKASDLYLRLTSFDAADVGVGIRPLPRIARRLDIQFEESATDLAVLDLELDVDAYVTEEDDSDGDVVVYVRGMATLADYGKLVEATVRRDEGHEEGEFEIKLPDVQVDVLDDTDFLLSRLTGTHYMEVNGSCPNDVPKRAAEWVDFLTAYSQDLPGDPSSVVVRLVDRA
;
A
#
# COMPACT_ATOMS: atom_id res chain seq x y z
N MET A 1 24.51 41.60 3.62
CA MET A 1 23.19 41.27 4.19
C MET A 1 23.24 39.81 4.61
N ARG A 2 23.17 39.50 5.91
CA ARG A 2 23.07 38.13 6.41
C ARG A 2 21.58 37.81 6.55
N GLY A 3 21.04 36.96 5.68
CA GLY A 3 19.67 36.46 5.82
C GLY A 3 19.57 35.66 7.12
N GLY A 4 18.75 36.12 8.06
CA GLY A 4 18.47 35.36 9.29
C GLY A 4 17.65 34.13 8.91
N ALA A 5 18.14 32.94 9.27
CA ALA A 5 17.37 31.71 9.13
C ALA A 5 16.06 31.85 9.93
N LEU A 6 14.93 31.53 9.29
CA LEU A 6 13.64 31.50 9.97
C LEU A 6 13.70 30.50 11.14
N PRO A 7 13.16 30.84 12.32
CA PRO A 7 13.18 29.95 13.47
C PRO A 7 12.34 28.70 13.20
N LYS A 8 12.95 27.52 13.37
CA LYS A 8 12.28 26.23 13.25
C LYS A 8 11.15 26.11 14.26
N ARG A 9 9.91 25.96 13.79
CA ARG A 9 8.74 25.69 14.62
C ARG A 9 8.39 24.21 14.57
N ILE A 10 8.09 23.62 15.73
CA ILE A 10 7.67 22.23 15.86
C ILE A 10 6.23 22.21 16.36
N VAL A 11 5.37 21.44 15.70
CA VAL A 11 3.95 21.31 16.03
C VAL A 11 3.60 19.82 16.10
N ASP A 12 2.98 19.39 17.19
CA ASP A 12 2.45 18.03 17.29
C ASP A 12 1.19 17.88 16.42
N VAL A 13 1.05 16.75 15.73
CA VAL A 13 -0.10 16.43 14.87
C VAL A 13 -0.71 15.10 15.33
N PRO A 14 -2.05 15.00 15.43
CA PRO A 14 -2.69 13.74 15.80
C PRO A 14 -2.43 12.66 14.75
N VAL A 15 -2.18 11.44 15.22
CA VAL A 15 -2.16 10.23 14.40
C VAL A 15 -3.44 9.47 14.69
N HIS A 16 -4.27 9.27 13.67
CA HIS A 16 -5.47 8.46 13.78
C HIS A 16 -5.09 6.98 13.64
N VAL A 17 -5.32 6.20 14.69
CA VAL A 17 -5.02 4.76 14.67
C VAL A 17 -6.27 4.01 14.22
N ASP A 18 -6.18 3.30 13.09
CA ASP A 18 -7.18 2.32 12.71
C ASP A 18 -6.90 0.99 13.42
N GLU A 19 -7.37 0.93 14.66
CA GLU A 19 -7.18 -0.22 15.53
C GLU A 19 -7.82 -1.49 14.94
N SER A 20 -8.90 -1.37 14.17
CA SER A 20 -9.57 -2.54 13.57
C SER A 20 -8.68 -3.18 12.50
N ALA A 21 -8.16 -2.39 11.56
CA ALA A 21 -7.28 -2.90 10.51
C ALA A 21 -5.96 -3.44 11.06
N LEU A 22 -5.41 -2.80 12.10
CA LEU A 22 -4.20 -3.26 12.78
C LEU A 22 -4.43 -4.59 13.50
N LEU A 23 -5.45 -4.70 14.36
CA LEU A 23 -5.69 -5.90 15.16
C LEU A 23 -5.99 -7.12 14.29
N GLN A 24 -6.71 -6.96 13.19
CA GLN A 24 -7.00 -8.06 12.24
C GLN A 24 -5.74 -8.65 11.59
N ARG A 25 -4.61 -7.93 11.65
CA ARG A 25 -3.29 -8.30 11.13
C ARG A 25 -2.27 -8.54 12.24
N GLY A 26 -2.75 -8.66 13.47
CA GLY A 26 -1.93 -8.93 14.65
C GLY A 26 -1.24 -7.70 15.24
N TRP A 27 -1.51 -6.49 14.78
CA TRP A 27 -0.88 -5.29 15.33
C TRP A 27 -1.75 -4.60 16.37
N HIS A 28 -1.10 -4.14 17.44
CA HIS A 28 -1.67 -3.22 18.41
C HIS A 28 -0.76 -1.99 18.54
N ALA A 29 -1.32 -0.79 18.36
CA ALA A 29 -0.56 0.43 18.54
C ALA A 29 -0.60 0.86 20.02
N VAL A 30 0.51 0.65 20.72
CA VAL A 30 0.67 1.11 22.11
C VAL A 30 0.80 2.63 22.15
N GLU A 31 1.56 3.19 21.20
CA GLU A 31 1.79 4.62 21.11
C GLU A 31 2.05 5.04 19.66
N ALA A 32 1.42 6.13 19.23
CA ALA A 32 1.71 6.78 17.96
C ALA A 32 1.74 8.31 18.16
N ARG A 33 2.85 8.95 17.81
CA ARG A 33 3.03 10.40 17.90
C ARG A 33 3.61 10.95 16.62
N ALA A 34 3.11 12.10 16.17
CA ALA A 34 3.67 12.79 15.02
C ALA A 34 4.03 14.24 15.35
N ARG A 35 5.08 14.72 14.69
CA ARG A 35 5.53 16.11 14.74
C ARG A 35 5.79 16.61 13.34
N VAL A 36 5.36 17.83 13.09
CA VAL A 36 5.70 18.61 11.90
C VAL A 36 6.70 19.66 12.29
N THR A 37 7.76 19.81 11.51
CA THR A 37 8.65 20.95 11.61
C THR A 37 8.44 21.87 10.42
N THR A 38 8.11 23.13 10.68
CA THR A 38 7.96 24.16 9.67
C THR A 38 9.13 25.12 9.79
N ASP A 39 10.08 25.04 8.88
CA ASP A 39 11.15 26.02 8.68
C ASP A 39 11.16 26.51 7.22
N THR A 40 12.14 26.10 6.44
CA THR A 40 12.16 26.25 4.98
C THR A 40 11.31 25.17 4.33
N TRP A 41 11.23 23.98 4.94
CA TRP A 41 10.45 22.84 4.45
C TRP A 41 9.44 22.38 5.51
N SER A 42 8.40 21.70 5.07
CA SER A 42 7.51 20.98 5.99
C SER A 42 7.99 19.53 6.07
N ASN A 43 8.56 19.15 7.22
CA ASN A 43 8.99 17.78 7.49
C ASN A 43 8.06 17.13 8.52
N VAL A 44 7.70 15.87 8.31
CA VAL A 44 6.95 15.05 9.26
C VAL A 44 7.86 13.99 9.85
N ALA A 45 7.73 13.76 11.15
CA ALA A 45 8.29 12.60 11.82
C ALA A 45 7.19 11.95 12.67
N VAL A 46 7.00 10.66 12.46
CA VAL A 46 6.07 9.80 13.20
C VAL A 46 6.90 8.80 13.99
N SER A 47 6.63 8.68 15.29
CA SER A 47 7.22 7.70 16.18
C SER A 47 6.13 6.73 16.64
N LEU A 48 6.43 5.44 16.54
CA LEU A 48 5.50 4.35 16.80
C LEU A 48 6.08 3.44 17.88
N THR A 49 5.22 2.94 18.75
CA THR A 49 5.45 1.75 19.57
C THR A 49 4.31 0.78 19.30
N LEU A 50 4.65 -0.43 18.85
CA LEU A 50 3.72 -1.43 18.38
C LEU A 50 3.94 -2.74 19.12
N GLU A 51 2.88 -3.51 19.34
CA GLU A 51 2.94 -4.87 19.85
C GLU A 51 2.33 -5.82 18.82
N PHE A 52 2.98 -6.96 18.60
CA PHE A 52 2.45 -8.01 17.75
C PHE A 52 1.73 -9.07 18.57
N LEU A 53 0.42 -9.17 18.36
CA LEU A 53 -0.52 -10.10 18.98
C LEU A 53 -0.75 -11.29 18.04
N GLN A 54 0.10 -12.30 18.15
CA GLN A 54 0.03 -13.49 17.28
C GLN A 54 -1.34 -14.18 17.31
N ASP A 55 -2.01 -14.20 18.46
CA ASP A 55 -3.36 -14.76 18.62
C ASP A 55 -4.45 -14.00 17.86
N HIS A 56 -4.16 -12.77 17.41
CA HIS A 56 -5.08 -11.99 16.58
C HIS A 56 -4.77 -12.14 15.08
N TRP A 57 -3.56 -12.58 14.73
CA TRP A 57 -3.15 -12.92 13.37
C TRP A 57 -3.64 -14.32 12.97
N THR A 58 -4.95 -14.53 13.08
CA THR A 58 -5.61 -15.84 12.93
C THR A 58 -6.08 -16.14 11.51
N SER A 59 -6.15 -15.12 10.66
CA SER A 59 -6.49 -15.24 9.24
C SER A 59 -5.18 -15.25 8.45
N ARG A 60 -4.67 -16.44 8.19
CA ARG A 60 -3.35 -16.73 7.62
C ARG A 60 -3.26 -16.35 6.13
N PHE A 61 -3.28 -15.05 5.84
CA PHE A 61 -2.67 -14.55 4.60
C PHE A 61 -1.16 -14.56 4.86
N VAL A 62 -0.50 -15.63 4.46
CA VAL A 62 0.89 -15.91 4.81
C VAL A 62 1.77 -15.41 3.67
N ASP A 63 2.79 -14.63 4.00
CA ASP A 63 3.97 -14.53 3.14
C ASP A 63 4.83 -15.78 3.41
N PRO A 64 5.19 -16.59 2.39
CA PRO A 64 6.10 -17.73 2.53
C PRO A 64 7.41 -17.41 3.23
N ARG A 65 7.81 -16.13 3.27
CA ARG A 65 9.00 -15.61 3.94
C ARG A 65 8.80 -15.32 5.43
N LEU A 66 7.61 -15.61 5.98
CA LEU A 66 7.23 -15.38 7.39
C LEU A 66 7.29 -13.92 7.83
N TRP A 67 7.07 -13.01 6.89
CA TRP A 67 6.93 -11.59 7.18
C TRP A 67 5.53 -11.31 7.72
N VAL A 68 5.46 -10.48 8.76
CA VAL A 68 4.18 -9.98 9.28
C VAL A 68 3.69 -8.85 8.39
N SER A 69 2.37 -8.69 8.29
CA SER A 69 1.74 -7.63 7.50
C SER A 69 2.33 -6.25 7.84
N PRO A 70 2.67 -5.42 6.85
CA PRO A 70 3.28 -4.13 7.10
C PRO A 70 2.30 -3.20 7.81
N VAL A 71 2.80 -2.39 8.74
CA VAL A 71 2.07 -1.23 9.24
C VAL A 71 2.29 -0.08 8.27
N VAL A 72 1.22 0.57 7.85
CA VAL A 72 1.24 1.61 6.83
C VAL A 72 0.76 2.93 7.42
N LEU A 73 1.54 3.97 7.16
CA LEU A 73 1.16 5.35 7.44
C LEU A 73 0.55 5.96 6.17
N GLU A 74 -0.73 6.31 6.24
CA GLU A 74 -1.39 7.17 5.27
C GLU A 74 -1.12 8.63 5.63
N VAL A 75 -0.63 9.39 4.65
CA VAL A 75 -0.36 10.82 4.78
C VAL A 75 -1.16 11.55 3.72
N SER A 76 -2.05 12.44 4.14
CA SER A 76 -2.82 13.27 3.21
C SER A 76 -2.96 14.70 3.73
N SER A 77 -3.33 15.61 2.83
CA SER A 77 -3.61 17.01 3.15
C SER A 77 -4.98 17.40 2.62
N LYS A 78 -5.76 18.10 3.44
CA LYS A 78 -7.08 18.61 3.03
C LYS A 78 -7.01 19.64 1.91
N THR A 79 -5.83 20.26 1.75
CA THR A 79 -5.63 21.40 0.85
C THR A 79 -4.71 21.07 -0.32
N GLN A 80 -4.09 19.89 -0.33
CA GLN A 80 -3.13 19.51 -1.36
C GLN A 80 -3.15 18.01 -1.63
N GLY A 81 -3.23 17.68 -2.92
CA GLY A 81 -2.81 16.39 -3.45
C GLY A 81 -3.64 15.19 -3.07
N GLU A 82 -3.12 14.03 -3.47
CA GLU A 82 -3.62 12.71 -3.08
C GLU A 82 -2.91 12.18 -1.85
N THR A 83 -3.49 11.11 -1.29
CA THR A 83 -2.89 10.37 -0.16
C THR A 83 -1.66 9.61 -0.63
N ILE A 84 -0.57 9.71 0.12
CA ILE A 84 0.58 8.81 -0.03
C ILE A 84 0.57 7.76 1.08
N TYR A 85 1.11 6.59 0.77
CA TYR A 85 1.22 5.46 1.67
C TYR A 85 2.70 5.19 1.92
N VAL A 86 3.05 5.02 3.19
CA VAL A 86 4.43 4.77 3.60
C VAL A 86 4.45 3.55 4.51
N ALA A 87 5.18 2.52 4.10
CA ALA A 87 5.37 1.34 4.93
C ALA A 87 6.32 1.65 6.10
N SER A 88 6.03 1.06 7.25
CA SER A 88 6.97 0.93 8.35
C SER A 88 8.13 0.00 7.98
N SER A 89 9.08 -0.16 8.90
CA SER A 89 10.08 -1.22 8.78
C SER A 89 9.40 -2.59 8.60
N HIS A 90 9.98 -3.43 7.74
CA HIS A 90 9.56 -4.81 7.61
C HIS A 90 10.06 -5.60 8.81
N TRP A 91 9.21 -6.50 9.31
CA TRP A 91 9.54 -7.36 10.44
C TRP A 91 9.21 -8.82 10.11
N ASP A 92 10.06 -9.72 10.57
CA ASP A 92 9.75 -11.14 10.64
C ASP A 92 9.03 -11.44 11.97
N ILE A 93 8.22 -12.51 11.98
CA ILE A 93 7.46 -12.91 13.17
C ILE A 93 8.33 -13.12 14.42
N ASP A 94 9.53 -13.69 14.24
CA ASP A 94 10.47 -14.00 15.33
C ASP A 94 11.02 -12.73 16.00
N SER A 95 11.12 -11.64 15.25
CA SER A 95 11.62 -10.35 15.73
C SER A 95 10.60 -9.55 16.54
N VAL A 96 9.30 -9.81 16.35
CA VAL A 96 8.19 -9.05 16.96
C VAL A 96 7.42 -9.85 18.02
N GLY A 97 7.53 -11.18 18.00
CA GLY A 97 6.85 -12.05 18.94
C GLY A 97 7.15 -11.73 20.41
N GLY A 98 6.11 -11.43 21.19
CA GLY A 98 6.19 -11.32 22.65
C GLY A 98 6.86 -10.05 23.20
N ARG A 99 7.04 -9.00 22.40
CA ARG A 99 7.58 -7.71 22.85
C ARG A 99 7.03 -6.52 22.08
N ALA A 100 7.08 -5.35 22.69
CA ALA A 100 6.86 -4.09 21.99
C ALA A 100 8.08 -3.74 21.12
N VAL A 101 7.82 -3.32 19.88
CA VAL A 101 8.81 -2.79 18.94
C VAL A 101 8.60 -1.30 18.76
N ARG A 102 9.69 -0.59 18.43
CA ARG A 102 9.68 0.84 18.17
C ARG A 102 10.12 1.11 16.76
N ASP A 103 9.44 2.03 16.11
CA ASP A 103 9.78 2.47 14.77
C ASP A 103 9.63 3.98 14.62
N SER A 104 10.23 4.53 13.57
CA SER A 104 10.08 5.91 13.19
C SER A 104 10.03 6.08 11.68
N ILE A 105 9.01 6.78 11.21
CA ILE A 105 8.84 7.14 9.80
C ILE A 105 9.02 8.65 9.71
N SER A 106 9.89 9.13 8.81
CA SER A 106 10.09 10.56 8.65
C SER A 106 10.41 10.94 7.20
N GLY A 107 10.17 12.19 6.86
CA GLY A 107 10.52 12.75 5.56
C GLY A 107 9.88 14.11 5.32
N THR A 108 10.04 14.59 4.09
CA THR A 108 9.58 15.91 3.66
C THR A 108 8.23 15.77 2.97
N ILE A 109 7.22 16.52 3.43
CA ILE A 109 5.86 16.51 2.86
C ILE A 109 5.59 17.67 1.90
N SER A 110 6.39 18.73 1.96
CA SER A 110 6.29 19.87 1.04
C SER A 110 7.59 20.67 1.04
N TYR A 111 7.97 21.13 -0.15
CA TYR A 111 9.00 22.13 -0.35
C TYR A 111 8.44 23.56 -0.17
N SER A 112 9.35 24.54 -0.11
CA SER A 112 9.17 25.87 0.48
C SER A 112 8.06 26.74 -0.10
N ASP A 113 7.65 26.48 -1.32
CA ASP A 113 6.85 27.44 -2.08
C ASP A 113 5.36 27.32 -1.72
N PHE A 114 4.95 26.19 -1.13
CA PHE A 114 3.57 25.94 -0.72
C PHE A 114 3.50 25.17 0.61
N PRO A 115 3.98 25.76 1.73
CA PRO A 115 4.11 25.05 2.99
C PRO A 115 2.76 24.52 3.48
N ILE A 116 2.66 23.20 3.64
CA ILE A 116 1.50 22.57 4.25
C ILE A 116 1.44 22.92 5.74
N LYS A 117 0.29 23.42 6.19
CA LYS A 117 0.04 23.67 7.61
C LYS A 117 -0.18 22.35 8.34
N ALA A 118 0.36 22.25 9.55
CA ALA A 118 0.14 21.09 10.41
C ALA A 118 -1.36 20.77 10.65
N SER A 119 -2.24 21.78 10.62
CA SER A 119 -3.70 21.61 10.75
C SER A 119 -4.38 20.96 9.55
N ASP A 120 -3.72 20.97 8.40
CA ASP A 120 -4.27 20.51 7.13
C ASP A 120 -3.88 19.05 6.87
N LEU A 121 -2.87 18.56 7.61
CA LEU A 121 -2.41 17.18 7.55
C LEU A 121 -3.36 16.24 8.27
N TYR A 122 -3.62 15.12 7.62
CA TYR A 122 -4.25 13.96 8.19
C TYR A 122 -3.26 12.79 8.13
N LEU A 123 -2.99 12.21 9.30
CA LEU A 123 -2.12 11.06 9.45
C LEU A 123 -2.95 9.90 9.98
N ARG A 124 -2.95 8.78 9.27
CA ARG A 124 -3.61 7.55 9.73
C ARG A 124 -2.64 6.38 9.74
N LEU A 125 -2.61 5.65 10.84
CA LEU A 125 -1.89 4.41 10.98
C LEU A 125 -2.84 3.25 10.73
N THR A 126 -2.50 2.38 9.79
CA THR A 126 -3.31 1.22 9.37
C THR A 126 -2.40 0.03 9.04
N SER A 127 -2.95 -1.06 8.56
CA SER A 127 -2.21 -2.18 8.00
C SER A 127 -3.02 -2.86 6.89
N PHE A 128 -2.32 -3.42 5.91
CA PHE A 128 -2.86 -4.21 4.82
C PHE A 128 -2.21 -5.58 4.84
N ASP A 129 -2.85 -6.60 4.25
CA ASP A 129 -2.28 -7.94 4.20
C ASP A 129 -1.02 -7.95 3.31
N ALA A 130 -1.04 -7.19 2.20
CA ALA A 130 0.16 -6.78 1.47
C ALA A 130 0.13 -5.27 1.16
N ALA A 131 1.31 -4.67 1.06
CA ALA A 131 1.45 -3.30 0.60
C ALA A 131 2.73 -3.17 -0.24
N ASP A 132 2.60 -2.81 -1.51
CA ASP A 132 3.72 -2.40 -2.36
C ASP A 132 3.75 -0.87 -2.42
N VAL A 133 4.31 -0.28 -1.36
CA VAL A 133 4.36 1.17 -1.15
C VAL A 133 5.76 1.61 -0.75
N GLY A 134 6.06 2.89 -0.97
CA GLY A 134 7.39 3.43 -0.72
C GLY A 134 7.83 3.35 0.75
N VAL A 135 9.16 3.31 0.95
CA VAL A 135 9.79 3.51 2.25
C VAL A 135 10.18 4.98 2.41
N GLY A 136 9.66 5.63 3.45
CA GLY A 136 9.89 7.05 3.73
C GLY A 136 8.83 8.00 3.15
N ILE A 137 8.68 9.15 3.82
CA ILE A 137 7.71 10.17 3.41
C ILE A 137 8.29 11.02 2.29
N ARG A 138 7.53 11.12 1.19
CA ARG A 138 7.80 12.00 0.05
C ARG A 138 6.86 13.21 0.08
N PRO A 139 7.16 14.28 -0.68
CA PRO A 139 6.24 15.39 -0.84
C PRO A 139 4.87 14.93 -1.30
N LEU A 140 3.81 15.55 -0.78
CA LEU A 140 2.46 15.23 -1.24
C LEU A 140 2.31 15.64 -2.72
N PRO A 141 1.84 14.73 -3.59
CA PRO A 141 1.81 14.98 -5.01
C PRO A 141 0.81 16.08 -5.34
N ARG A 142 1.21 17.07 -6.14
CA ARG A 142 0.22 17.95 -6.78
C ARG A 142 -0.22 17.28 -8.06
N ILE A 143 -1.52 17.12 -8.26
CA ILE A 143 -2.03 16.49 -9.48
C ILE A 143 -1.99 17.52 -10.61
N ALA A 144 -1.18 17.26 -11.64
CA ALA A 144 -1.20 18.03 -12.88
C ALA A 144 -2.42 17.65 -13.73
N ARG A 145 -2.67 16.35 -13.89
CA ARG A 145 -3.90 15.81 -14.48
C ARG A 145 -4.13 14.36 -14.08
N ARG A 146 -5.38 13.91 -14.22
CA ARG A 146 -5.76 12.50 -14.10
C ARG A 146 -5.62 11.78 -15.44
N LEU A 147 -5.42 10.47 -15.39
CA LEU A 147 -5.37 9.57 -16.54
C LEU A 147 -6.68 8.80 -16.64
N ASP A 148 -7.07 8.46 -17.87
CA ASP A 148 -8.20 7.55 -18.07
C ASP A 148 -7.82 6.15 -17.62
N ILE A 149 -8.70 5.48 -16.89
CA ILE A 149 -8.46 4.16 -16.30
C ILE A 149 -9.34 3.14 -17.00
N GLN A 150 -8.71 2.09 -17.49
CA GLN A 150 -9.39 0.89 -17.98
C GLN A 150 -9.01 -0.30 -17.10
N PHE A 151 -9.97 -1.20 -16.91
CA PHE A 151 -9.74 -2.43 -16.17
C PHE A 151 -9.98 -3.62 -17.09
N GLU A 152 -9.02 -4.55 -17.12
CA GLU A 152 -9.15 -5.81 -17.82
C GLU A 152 -8.95 -6.98 -16.84
N GLU A 153 -9.96 -7.83 -16.73
CA GLU A 153 -9.86 -9.09 -16.00
C GLU A 153 -9.05 -10.08 -16.85
N SER A 154 -7.85 -10.45 -16.40
CA SER A 154 -6.97 -11.36 -17.14
C SER A 154 -6.47 -12.58 -16.37
N ALA A 155 -6.81 -12.71 -15.08
CA ALA A 155 -6.39 -13.81 -14.24
C ALA A 155 -7.38 -14.98 -14.31
N THR A 156 -6.85 -16.18 -14.51
CA THR A 156 -7.63 -17.43 -14.61
C THR A 156 -8.17 -17.85 -13.23
N ASP A 157 -7.48 -17.41 -12.17
CA ASP A 157 -7.70 -17.83 -10.81
C ASP A 157 -8.64 -16.93 -10.00
N LEU A 158 -9.19 -15.88 -10.64
CA LEU A 158 -10.15 -14.99 -10.00
C LEU A 158 -11.49 -15.68 -9.71
N ALA A 159 -11.79 -16.84 -10.31
CA ALA A 159 -13.08 -17.49 -10.13
C ALA A 159 -13.38 -17.92 -8.68
N VAL A 160 -12.36 -18.02 -7.83
CA VAL A 160 -12.50 -18.29 -6.38
C VAL A 160 -12.34 -17.05 -5.50
N LEU A 161 -12.18 -15.87 -6.10
CA LEU A 161 -12.02 -14.59 -5.44
C LEU A 161 -13.16 -13.66 -5.87
N ASP A 162 -13.91 -13.15 -4.90
CA ASP A 162 -14.77 -12.00 -5.12
C ASP A 162 -13.95 -10.73 -4.89
N LEU A 163 -13.77 -9.94 -5.94
CA LEU A 163 -12.79 -8.86 -5.99
C LEU A 163 -13.45 -7.49 -6.07
N GLU A 164 -12.98 -6.59 -5.22
CA GLU A 164 -13.30 -5.16 -5.28
C GLU A 164 -12.00 -4.38 -5.46
N LEU A 165 -11.99 -3.45 -6.43
CA LEU A 165 -10.84 -2.59 -6.70
C LEU A 165 -11.25 -1.12 -6.65
N ASP A 166 -10.39 -0.30 -6.06
CA ASP A 166 -10.42 1.15 -6.13
C ASP A 166 -9.09 1.60 -6.77
N VAL A 167 -9.19 2.23 -7.94
CA VAL A 167 -8.04 2.57 -8.77
C VAL A 167 -8.06 4.06 -9.06
N ASP A 168 -6.90 4.68 -8.89
CA ASP A 168 -6.67 6.05 -9.29
C ASP A 168 -5.35 6.17 -10.06
N ALA A 169 -5.32 7.08 -11.04
CA ALA A 169 -4.16 7.27 -11.89
C ALA A 169 -4.03 8.74 -12.29
N TYR A 170 -2.83 9.28 -12.13
CA TYR A 170 -2.55 10.68 -12.38
C TYR A 170 -1.08 10.95 -12.70
N VAL A 171 -0.85 12.10 -13.31
CA VAL A 171 0.49 12.68 -13.48
C VAL A 171 0.66 13.79 -12.44
N THR A 172 1.77 13.77 -11.71
CA THR A 172 2.09 14.80 -10.73
C THR A 172 2.73 16.01 -11.38
N GLU A 173 2.64 17.15 -10.72
CA GLU A 173 3.40 18.36 -11.00
C GLU A 173 4.57 18.41 -10.00
N GLU A 174 5.80 18.50 -10.50
CA GLU A 174 6.98 18.79 -9.67
C GLU A 174 7.55 20.16 -10.02
N ASP A 175 8.02 20.89 -9.01
CA ASP A 175 8.44 22.29 -9.15
C ASP A 175 9.73 22.42 -10.02
N ASP A 176 10.58 21.37 -10.09
CA ASP A 176 11.90 21.38 -10.77
C ASP A 176 12.16 20.16 -11.71
N SER A 177 11.18 19.28 -11.91
CA SER A 177 11.29 18.05 -12.72
C SER A 177 10.00 17.76 -13.49
N ASP A 178 10.11 16.96 -14.54
CA ASP A 178 8.93 16.33 -15.15
C ASP A 178 8.36 15.34 -14.12
N GLY A 179 7.08 15.49 -13.78
CA GLY A 179 6.50 14.78 -12.64
C GLY A 179 6.40 13.26 -12.81
N ASP A 180 5.73 12.61 -11.86
CA ASP A 180 5.56 11.16 -11.83
C ASP A 180 4.20 10.76 -12.41
N VAL A 181 4.19 9.68 -13.19
CA VAL A 181 2.98 8.89 -13.37
C VAL A 181 2.80 8.05 -12.13
N VAL A 182 1.67 8.23 -11.46
CA VAL A 182 1.28 7.48 -10.28
C VAL A 182 0.03 6.69 -10.58
N VAL A 183 0.05 5.41 -10.24
CA VAL A 183 -1.12 4.52 -10.27
C VAL A 183 -1.28 3.90 -8.91
N TYR A 184 -2.38 4.28 -8.26
CA TYR A 184 -2.83 3.76 -6.99
C TYR A 184 -3.84 2.65 -7.24
N VAL A 185 -3.61 1.48 -6.64
CA VAL A 185 -4.54 0.36 -6.67
C VAL A 185 -4.76 -0.11 -5.25
N ARG A 186 -5.99 -0.02 -4.76
CA ARG A 186 -6.41 -0.69 -3.54
C ARG A 186 -7.34 -1.82 -3.92
N GLY A 187 -7.10 -2.99 -3.36
CA GLY A 187 -7.95 -4.13 -3.61
C GLY A 187 -8.40 -4.86 -2.36
N MET A 188 -9.55 -5.52 -2.50
CA MET A 188 -10.09 -6.46 -1.55
C MET A 188 -10.44 -7.76 -2.25
N ALA A 189 -10.07 -8.89 -1.64
CA ALA A 189 -10.37 -10.22 -2.15
C ALA A 189 -11.05 -11.06 -1.08
N THR A 190 -12.32 -11.39 -1.30
CA THR A 190 -13.06 -12.34 -0.47
C THR A 190 -12.95 -13.73 -1.07
N LEU A 191 -12.48 -14.70 -0.28
CA LEU A 191 -12.32 -16.08 -0.72
C LEU A 191 -13.67 -16.77 -0.83
N ALA A 192 -13.80 -17.62 -1.84
CA ALA A 192 -14.89 -18.57 -1.95
C ALA A 192 -14.93 -19.55 -0.77
N ASP A 193 -16.01 -20.34 -0.70
CA ASP A 193 -16.10 -21.42 0.27
C ASP A 193 -15.01 -22.49 0.07
N TYR A 194 -14.70 -23.21 1.15
CA TYR A 194 -13.69 -24.27 1.19
C TYR A 194 -13.78 -25.26 0.02
N GLY A 195 -14.99 -25.68 -0.36
CA GLY A 195 -15.16 -26.68 -1.42
C GLY A 195 -14.67 -26.17 -2.77
N LYS A 196 -14.98 -24.91 -3.09
CA LYS A 196 -14.48 -24.26 -4.31
C LYS A 196 -12.98 -24.01 -4.29
N LEU A 197 -12.41 -23.69 -3.13
CA LEU A 197 -10.95 -23.51 -3.00
C LEU A 197 -10.21 -24.82 -3.26
N VAL A 198 -10.66 -25.93 -2.68
CA VAL A 198 -10.10 -27.26 -2.92
C VAL A 198 -10.25 -27.67 -4.39
N GLU A 199 -11.43 -27.44 -4.99
CA GLU A 199 -11.65 -27.74 -6.41
C GLU A 199 -10.71 -26.94 -7.32
N ALA A 200 -10.47 -25.66 -7.02
CA ALA A 200 -9.54 -24.84 -7.77
C ALA A 200 -8.09 -25.33 -7.64
N THR A 201 -7.65 -25.71 -6.43
CA THR A 201 -6.31 -26.26 -6.20
C THR A 201 -6.11 -27.59 -6.94
N VAL A 202 -7.07 -28.53 -6.86
CA VAL A 202 -7.01 -29.83 -7.57
C VAL A 202 -6.94 -29.66 -9.10
N ARG A 203 -7.58 -28.63 -9.65
CA ARG A 203 -7.50 -28.33 -11.10
C ARG A 203 -6.11 -27.84 -11.53
N ARG A 204 -5.33 -27.26 -10.61
CA ARG A 204 -4.00 -26.69 -10.88
C ARG A 204 -2.87 -27.72 -10.78
N ASP A 205 -2.95 -28.68 -9.85
CA ASP A 205 -1.84 -29.61 -9.61
C ASP A 205 -2.25 -30.97 -9.01
N GLU A 206 -1.52 -32.04 -9.37
CA GLU A 206 -1.73 -33.44 -8.95
C GLU A 206 -1.04 -33.80 -7.61
N GLY A 207 -0.37 -32.85 -6.97
CA GLY A 207 0.53 -33.07 -5.82
C GLY A 207 -0.01 -32.74 -4.43
N HIS A 208 -1.20 -32.13 -4.31
CA HIS A 208 -1.81 -31.80 -3.02
C HIS A 208 -2.56 -33.01 -2.42
N GLU A 209 -2.59 -33.11 -1.09
CA GLU A 209 -3.42 -34.12 -0.45
C GLU A 209 -4.92 -33.81 -0.68
N GLU A 210 -5.74 -34.86 -0.70
CA GLU A 210 -7.19 -34.70 -0.91
C GLU A 210 -7.79 -33.82 0.21
N GLY A 211 -8.39 -32.69 -0.19
CA GLY A 211 -8.98 -31.74 0.74
C GLY A 211 -8.08 -30.55 1.11
N GLU A 212 -6.85 -30.49 0.62
CA GLU A 212 -6.03 -29.29 0.79
C GLU A 212 -6.38 -28.22 -0.24
N PHE A 213 -6.18 -26.95 0.15
CA PHE A 213 -6.22 -25.82 -0.77
C PHE A 213 -5.00 -24.92 -0.58
N GLU A 214 -4.54 -24.33 -1.67
CA GLU A 214 -3.51 -23.30 -1.73
C GLU A 214 -3.93 -22.27 -2.79
N ILE A 215 -4.22 -21.04 -2.35
CA ILE A 215 -4.67 -19.95 -3.20
C ILE A 215 -3.73 -18.76 -3.02
N LYS A 216 -3.11 -18.35 -4.12
CA LYS A 216 -2.29 -17.13 -4.19
C LYS A 216 -3.19 -15.96 -4.55
N LEU A 217 -2.94 -14.79 -3.96
CA LEU A 217 -3.58 -13.56 -4.40
C LEU A 217 -2.98 -13.10 -5.74
N PRO A 218 -3.76 -12.43 -6.60
CA PRO A 218 -3.30 -12.01 -7.92
C PRO A 218 -2.26 -10.89 -7.80
N ASP A 219 -1.31 -10.86 -8.72
CA ASP A 219 -0.44 -9.70 -8.90
C ASP A 219 -1.19 -8.61 -9.69
N VAL A 220 -0.74 -7.36 -9.53
CA VAL A 220 -1.29 -6.22 -10.27
C VAL A 220 -0.30 -5.85 -11.38
N GLN A 221 -0.79 -5.78 -12.62
CA GLN A 221 -0.03 -5.26 -13.74
C GLN A 221 -0.70 -4.01 -14.30
N VAL A 222 0.09 -2.97 -14.54
CA VAL A 222 -0.40 -1.71 -15.08
C VAL A 222 0.36 -1.37 -16.35
N ASP A 223 -0.36 -1.23 -17.45
CA ASP A 223 0.16 -0.72 -18.70
C ASP A 223 -0.13 0.77 -18.79
N VAL A 224 0.90 1.60 -18.93
CA VAL A 224 0.79 3.04 -19.14
C VAL A 224 0.84 3.30 -20.64
N LEU A 225 -0.18 3.94 -21.20
CA LEU A 225 -0.37 4.13 -22.64
C LEU A 225 -0.37 5.62 -23.03
N ASP A 226 0.00 5.94 -24.27
CA ASP A 226 -0.21 7.27 -24.85
C ASP A 226 -1.59 7.42 -25.51
N ASP A 227 -1.87 8.53 -26.20
CA ASP A 227 -3.17 8.81 -26.85
C ASP A 227 -3.42 7.98 -28.12
N THR A 228 -2.45 7.14 -28.52
CA THR A 228 -2.53 6.21 -29.66
C THR A 228 -2.58 4.74 -29.23
N ASP A 229 -2.80 4.47 -27.95
CA ASP A 229 -2.74 3.14 -27.31
C ASP A 229 -1.33 2.49 -27.37
N PHE A 230 -0.28 3.27 -27.60
CA PHE A 230 1.09 2.75 -27.56
C PHE A 230 1.56 2.55 -26.12
N LEU A 231 2.12 1.37 -25.82
CA LEU A 231 2.64 1.03 -24.50
C LEU A 231 3.93 1.81 -24.19
N LEU A 232 3.85 2.76 -23.25
CA LEU A 232 4.97 3.56 -22.79
C LEU A 232 5.80 2.84 -21.72
N SER A 233 5.11 2.20 -20.76
CA SER A 233 5.73 1.48 -19.66
C SER A 233 4.78 0.43 -19.08
N ARG A 234 5.36 -0.55 -18.38
CA ARG A 234 4.63 -1.58 -17.64
C ARG A 234 5.13 -1.62 -16.21
N LEU A 235 4.21 -1.43 -15.27
CA LEU A 235 4.44 -1.51 -13.83
C LEU A 235 3.82 -2.80 -13.29
N THR A 236 4.39 -3.32 -12.21
CA THR A 236 3.93 -4.54 -11.55
C THR A 236 3.98 -4.37 -10.05
N GLY A 237 2.86 -4.60 -9.38
CA GLY A 237 2.76 -4.82 -7.93
C GLY A 237 2.71 -6.31 -7.65
N THR A 238 3.61 -6.82 -6.82
CA THR A 238 3.72 -8.26 -6.54
C THR A 238 3.19 -8.60 -5.15
N HIS A 239 2.22 -9.51 -5.08
CA HIS A 239 1.61 -9.96 -3.84
C HIS A 239 2.15 -11.34 -3.44
N TYR A 240 2.99 -11.36 -2.40
CA TYR A 240 3.55 -12.61 -1.89
C TYR A 240 2.57 -13.44 -1.06
N MET A 241 1.39 -12.90 -0.78
CA MET A 241 0.37 -13.52 0.06
C MET A 241 -0.23 -14.78 -0.56
N GLU A 242 -0.33 -15.81 0.26
CA GLU A 242 -1.08 -17.03 -0.04
C GLU A 242 -1.96 -17.45 1.14
N VAL A 243 -3.01 -18.19 0.83
CA VAL A 243 -3.89 -18.82 1.81
C VAL A 243 -3.89 -20.31 1.57
N ASN A 244 -3.54 -21.05 2.61
CA ASN A 244 -3.52 -22.51 2.60
C ASN A 244 -4.31 -23.07 3.77
N GLY A 245 -4.85 -24.27 3.58
CA GLY A 245 -5.61 -24.97 4.61
C GLY A 245 -6.04 -26.36 4.18
N SER A 246 -6.52 -27.13 5.15
CA SER A 246 -6.98 -28.52 4.96
C SER A 246 -8.34 -28.78 5.59
N CYS A 247 -8.98 -27.75 6.13
CA CYS A 247 -10.34 -27.84 6.62
C CYS A 247 -11.14 -26.54 6.42
N PRO A 248 -12.48 -26.59 6.51
CA PRO A 248 -13.32 -25.39 6.33
C PRO A 248 -13.04 -24.25 7.30
N ASN A 249 -12.49 -24.53 8.48
CA ASN A 249 -12.16 -23.50 9.46
C ASN A 249 -10.89 -22.72 9.12
N ASP A 250 -10.07 -23.21 8.18
CA ASP A 250 -8.84 -22.54 7.74
C ASP A 250 -9.13 -21.42 6.74
N VAL A 251 -10.34 -21.38 6.16
CA VAL A 251 -10.75 -20.30 5.25
C VAL A 251 -10.91 -19.00 6.03
N PRO A 252 -10.14 -17.94 5.71
CA PRO A 252 -10.30 -16.63 6.31
C PRO A 252 -11.74 -16.11 6.17
N LYS A 253 -12.28 -15.55 7.26
CA LYS A 253 -13.65 -15.00 7.30
C LYS A 253 -13.74 -13.54 6.87
N ARG A 254 -12.60 -12.91 6.62
CA ARG A 254 -12.49 -11.54 6.14
C ARG A 254 -11.82 -11.52 4.76
N ALA A 255 -12.03 -10.45 4.02
CA ALA A 255 -11.29 -10.19 2.80
C ALA A 255 -9.79 -10.01 3.12
N ALA A 256 -8.94 -10.44 2.18
CA ALA A 256 -7.60 -9.87 2.06
C ALA A 256 -7.73 -8.44 1.56
N GLU A 257 -6.92 -7.53 2.10
CA GLU A 257 -6.81 -6.18 1.58
C GLU A 257 -5.36 -5.91 1.19
N TRP A 258 -5.16 -5.27 0.05
CA TRP A 258 -3.83 -4.82 -0.37
C TRP A 258 -3.86 -3.40 -0.91
N VAL A 259 -2.67 -2.82 -1.01
CA VAL A 259 -2.46 -1.51 -1.61
C VAL A 259 -1.16 -1.49 -2.41
N ASP A 260 -1.24 -1.01 -3.64
CA ASP A 260 -0.11 -0.78 -4.53
C ASP A 260 -0.03 0.71 -4.85
N PHE A 261 1.16 1.27 -4.73
CA PHE A 261 1.47 2.64 -5.13
C PHE A 261 2.59 2.60 -6.17
N LEU A 262 2.20 2.44 -7.43
CA LEU A 262 3.11 2.20 -8.55
C LEU A 262 3.48 3.52 -9.22
N THR A 263 4.77 3.77 -9.44
CA THR A 263 5.24 5.04 -10.02
C THR A 263 6.21 4.86 -11.17
N ALA A 264 6.15 5.75 -12.16
CA ALA A 264 7.14 5.91 -13.22
C ALA A 264 7.46 7.39 -13.42
N TYR A 265 8.74 7.73 -13.60
CA TYR A 265 9.13 9.10 -13.93
C TYR A 265 8.64 9.43 -15.35
N SER A 266 7.89 10.52 -15.53
CA SER A 266 7.32 10.86 -16.84
C SER A 266 8.38 11.17 -17.89
N GLN A 267 9.51 11.79 -17.50
CA GLN A 267 10.67 12.04 -18.37
C GLN A 267 11.33 10.77 -18.93
N ASP A 268 11.17 9.63 -18.25
CA ASP A 268 11.76 8.36 -18.69
C ASP A 268 10.86 7.63 -19.70
N LEU A 269 9.63 8.13 -19.92
CA LEU A 269 8.67 7.54 -20.84
C LEU A 269 8.96 7.96 -22.29
N PRO A 270 8.78 7.07 -23.28
CA PRO A 270 9.00 7.38 -24.69
C PRO A 270 7.88 8.24 -25.33
N GLY A 271 7.01 8.86 -24.53
CA GLY A 271 5.84 9.63 -24.95
C GLY A 271 5.02 10.12 -23.76
N ASP A 272 3.98 10.90 -24.04
CA ASP A 272 3.10 11.47 -23.01
C ASP A 272 2.02 10.46 -22.59
N PRO A 273 1.91 10.11 -21.29
CA PRO A 273 0.92 9.13 -20.82
C PRO A 273 -0.49 9.68 -20.97
N SER A 274 -1.46 8.98 -21.52
CA SER A 274 -2.85 9.43 -21.66
C SER A 274 -3.80 8.63 -20.78
N SER A 275 -3.52 7.34 -20.61
CA SER A 275 -4.40 6.37 -19.97
C SER A 275 -3.58 5.22 -19.36
N VAL A 276 -4.23 4.44 -18.51
CA VAL A 276 -3.67 3.22 -17.92
C VAL A 276 -4.65 2.06 -18.06
N VAL A 277 -4.11 0.87 -18.29
CA VAL A 277 -4.87 -0.39 -18.24
C VAL A 277 -4.38 -1.20 -17.05
N VAL A 278 -5.24 -1.39 -16.06
CA VAL A 278 -4.96 -2.19 -14.87
C VAL A 278 -5.48 -3.61 -15.07
N ARG A 279 -4.63 -4.59 -14.76
CA ARG A 279 -4.90 -6.01 -14.87
C ARG A 279 -4.57 -6.72 -13.57
N LEU A 280 -5.44 -7.64 -13.19
CA LEU A 280 -5.09 -8.69 -12.25
C LEU A 280 -4.56 -9.89 -13.05
N VAL A 281 -3.39 -10.38 -12.67
CA VAL A 281 -2.72 -11.50 -13.34
C VAL A 281 -2.43 -12.60 -12.34
N ASP A 282 -2.47 -13.85 -12.83
CA ASP A 282 -2.10 -15.00 -12.01
C ASP A 282 -0.62 -14.86 -11.62
N ARG A 283 -0.31 -15.11 -10.35
CA ARG A 283 1.07 -15.06 -9.86
C ARG A 283 1.89 -16.20 -10.49
N ALA A 284 3.00 -15.82 -11.13
CA ALA A 284 3.91 -16.73 -11.83
C ALA A 284 4.62 -17.73 -10.90
#